data_AF-A0A159Z9R9-F1
#
_entry.id   AF-A0A159Z9R9-F1
#
_cell.length_a   1.000
_cell.length_b   1.000
_cell.length_c   1.000
_cell.angle_alpha   90.00
_cell.angle_beta   90.00
_cell.angle_gamma   90.00
#
_symmetry.space_group_name_H-M   'P 1'
#
loop_
_entity.id
_entity.type
_entity.pdbx_description
1 polymer ?
#
loop_
_entity_poly.entity_id
_entity_poly.type
_entity_poly.pdbx_seq_one_letter_code
_entity_poly.pdbx_strand_id
1 'polypeptide(L)'
;MRQGTRSQKATFDSFFSDQAMGTNLFWMPDPTTDGWPMLTADGAPVLTAEGAPVLLSAQWLCLFGDAMPTETILGVRFQISFSVSVMP
;
A
#
# COMPACT_ATOMS: atom_id res chain seq x y z
N MET A 1 -0.67 11.31 7.22
CA MET A 1 -1.73 10.40 6.74
C MET A 1 -2.64 11.16 5.78
N ARG A 2 -3.03 10.55 4.65
CA ARG A 2 -3.91 11.20 3.66
C ARG A 2 -5.38 10.96 4.04
N GLN A 3 -6.15 12.03 4.17
CA GLN A 3 -7.59 11.96 4.41
C GLN A 3 -8.32 11.68 3.09
N GLY A 4 -9.31 10.79 3.11
CA GLY A 4 -10.01 10.33 1.91
C GLY A 4 -11.44 10.86 1.77
N THR A 5 -12.01 10.70 0.57
CA THR A 5 -13.41 11.00 0.27
C THR A 5 -14.33 9.86 0.73
N ARG A 6 -15.65 10.09 0.69
CA ARG A 6 -16.65 9.04 0.98
C ARG A 6 -16.53 7.81 0.08
N SER A 7 -16.13 8.02 -1.18
CA SER A 7 -15.89 6.93 -2.14
C SER A 7 -14.66 6.12 -1.76
N GLN A 8 -13.56 6.76 -1.36
CA GLN A 8 -12.36 6.06 -0.90
C GLN A 8 -12.62 5.25 0.38
N LYS A 9 -13.46 5.77 1.28
CA LYS A 9 -13.94 4.99 2.44
C LYS A 9 -14.68 3.72 2.00
N ALA A 10 -15.62 3.84 1.04
CA ALA A 10 -16.36 2.69 0.55
C ALA A 10 -15.42 1.62 -0.07
N THR A 11 -14.41 2.05 -0.83
CA THR A 11 -13.38 1.16 -1.35
C THR A 11 -12.63 0.43 -0.25
N PHE A 12 -12.23 1.14 0.82
CA PHE A 12 -11.61 0.51 1.98
C PHE A 12 -12.53 -0.50 2.67
N ASP A 13 -13.80 -0.13 2.91
CA ASP A 13 -14.77 -1.01 3.58
C ASP A 13 -14.96 -2.31 2.79
N SER A 14 -15.08 -2.24 1.46
CA SER A 14 -15.16 -3.41 0.58
C SER A 14 -13.90 -4.26 0.64
N PHE A 15 -12.73 -3.63 0.50
CA PHE A 15 -11.44 -4.33 0.60
C PHE A 15 -11.28 -5.05 1.95
N PHE A 16 -11.57 -4.39 3.07
CA PHE A 16 -11.46 -4.99 4.39
C PHE A 16 -12.42 -6.18 4.56
N SER A 17 -13.61 -6.10 3.96
CA SER A 17 -14.57 -7.20 3.93
C SER A 17 -14.09 -8.39 3.11
N ASP A 18 -13.54 -8.15 1.92
CA ASP A 18 -12.98 -9.20 1.05
C ASP A 18 -11.80 -9.92 1.72
N GLN A 19 -11.10 -9.21 2.61
CA GLN A 19 -9.99 -9.73 3.40
C GLN A 19 -10.48 -10.47 4.65
N ALA A 20 -11.74 -10.91 4.65
CA ALA A 20 -12.39 -11.62 5.75
C ALA A 20 -12.19 -10.89 7.09
N MET A 21 -12.47 -9.58 7.10
CA MET A 21 -12.33 -8.69 8.25
C MET A 21 -10.90 -8.67 8.81
N GLY A 22 -9.90 -8.75 7.93
CA GLY A 22 -8.49 -8.65 8.26
C GLY A 22 -7.79 -9.98 8.58
N THR A 23 -8.48 -11.11 8.43
CA THR A 23 -7.88 -12.44 8.67
C THR A 23 -7.13 -13.00 7.46
N ASN A 24 -7.42 -12.50 6.26
CA ASN A 24 -6.70 -12.90 5.05
C ASN A 24 -5.46 -12.04 4.82
N LEU A 25 -4.45 -12.67 4.22
CA LEU A 25 -3.27 -11.99 3.71
C LEU A 25 -3.61 -11.15 2.47
N PHE A 26 -2.88 -10.06 2.28
CA PHE A 26 -3.01 -9.20 1.11
C PHE A 26 -1.66 -8.64 0.67
N TRP A 27 -1.53 -8.35 -0.62
CA TRP A 27 -0.35 -7.69 -1.15
C TRP A 27 -0.48 -6.17 -1.01
N MET A 28 0.56 -5.53 -0.51
CA MET A 28 0.67 -4.08 -0.40
C MET A 28 1.92 -3.62 -1.13
N PRO A 29 1.85 -2.57 -1.98
CA PRO A 29 3.05 -1.96 -2.55
C PRO A 29 4.00 -1.53 -1.43
N ASP A 30 5.28 -1.84 -1.56
CA ASP A 30 6.30 -1.42 -0.60
C ASP A 30 6.37 0.12 -0.60
N PRO A 31 5.94 0.79 0.49
CA PRO A 31 5.93 2.25 0.55
C PRO A 31 7.33 2.87 0.54
N THR A 32 8.38 2.06 0.67
CA THR A 32 9.77 2.51 0.71
C THR A 32 10.46 2.36 -0.63
N THR A 33 10.35 1.21 -1.31
CA THR A 33 11.15 0.92 -2.52
C THR A 33 10.33 0.69 -3.79
N ASP A 34 9.01 0.56 -3.71
CA ASP A 34 8.18 0.39 -4.91
C ASP A 34 8.30 1.63 -5.83
N GLY A 35 8.48 1.38 -7.12
CA GLY A 35 8.68 2.43 -8.11
C GLY A 35 10.09 3.05 -8.13
N TRP A 36 11.05 2.54 -7.35
CA TRP A 36 12.44 3.01 -7.44
C TRP A 36 13.12 2.50 -8.72
N PRO A 37 14.05 3.26 -9.31
CA PRO A 37 14.84 2.75 -10.42
C PRO A 37 15.66 1.52 -10.02
N MET A 38 15.65 0.51 -10.87
CA MET A 38 16.63 -0.58 -10.81
C MET A 38 18.00 -0.01 -11.18
N LEU A 39 18.99 -0.22 -10.33
CA LEU A 39 20.35 0.31 -10.52
C LEU A 39 21.33 -0.80 -10.91
N THR A 40 22.34 -0.44 -11.70
CA THR A 40 23.53 -1.26 -11.94
C THR A 40 24.44 -1.25 -10.71
N ALA A 41 25.51 -2.06 -10.71
CA ALA A 41 26.48 -2.11 -9.63
C ALA A 41 27.15 -0.74 -9.34
N ASP A 42 27.28 0.11 -10.36
CA ASP A 42 27.87 1.45 -10.24
C ASP A 42 26.83 2.54 -9.87
N GLY A 43 25.57 2.16 -9.63
CA GLY A 43 24.50 3.06 -9.21
C GLY A 43 23.77 3.78 -10.34
N ALA A 44 24.04 3.45 -11.62
CA ALA A 44 23.32 4.03 -12.76
C ALA A 44 21.98 3.30 -12.99
N PRO A 45 20.89 3.98 -13.37
CA PRO A 45 19.63 3.31 -13.70
C PRO A 45 19.74 2.39 -14.91
N VAL A 46 19.10 1.23 -14.83
CA VAL A 46 18.84 0.38 -16.00
C VAL A 46 17.71 1.03 -16.81
N LEU A 47 17.93 1.24 -18.10
CA LEU A 47 16.98 1.94 -18.98
C LEU A 47 16.27 0.98 -19.94
N THR A 48 15.04 1.32 -20.34
CA THR A 48 14.34 0.71 -21.49
C THR A 48 14.95 1.19 -22.81
N ALA A 49 14.50 0.61 -23.93
CA ALA A 49 14.95 1.01 -25.26
C ALA A 49 14.65 2.49 -25.58
N GLU A 50 13.61 3.06 -24.96
CA GLU A 50 13.19 4.46 -25.10
C GLU A 50 13.91 5.40 -24.12
N GLY A 51 14.82 4.88 -23.29
CA GLY A 51 15.61 5.66 -22.34
C GLY A 51 14.94 5.94 -21.00
N ALA A 52 13.80 5.32 -20.69
CA ALA A 52 13.14 5.46 -19.39
C ALA A 52 13.71 4.47 -18.36
N PRO A 53 13.79 4.78 -17.06
CA PRO A 53 14.25 3.83 -16.05
C PRO A 53 13.31 2.62 -15.90
N VAL A 54 13.88 1.44 -15.78
CA VAL A 54 13.17 0.24 -15.29
C VAL A 54 12.95 0.42 -13.79
N LEU A 55 11.70 0.29 -13.34
CA LEU A 55 11.34 0.47 -11.94
C LEU A 55 11.17 -0.88 -11.23
N LEU A 56 11.54 -0.92 -9.95
CA LEU A 56 11.27 -2.03 -9.06
C LEU A 56 9.78 -2.12 -8.78
N SER A 57 9.24 -3.34 -8.86
CA SER A 57 7.90 -3.69 -8.40
C SER A 57 8.06 -4.41 -7.07
N ALA A 58 8.09 -3.64 -5.98
CA ALA A 58 8.33 -4.15 -4.64
C ALA A 58 6.99 -4.24 -3.89
N GLN A 59 6.71 -5.41 -3.33
CA GLN A 59 5.46 -5.68 -2.64
C GLN A 59 5.71 -6.43 -1.35
N TRP A 60 4.89 -6.15 -0.34
CA TRP A 60 4.86 -6.82 0.93
C TRP A 60 3.62 -7.71 1.01
N LEU A 61 3.80 -8.93 1.50
CA LEU A 61 2.69 -9.76 1.92
C LEU A 61 2.33 -9.33 3.34
N CYS A 62 1.12 -8.81 3.53
CA CYS A 62 0.69 -8.23 4.78
C CYS A 62 -0.50 -8.98 5.37
N LEU A 63 -0.59 -8.94 6.69
CA LEU A 63 -1.79 -9.20 7.47
C LEU A 63 -2.20 -7.92 8.19
N PHE A 64 -3.49 -7.70 8.43
CA PHE A 64 -3.91 -6.66 9.36
C PHE A 64 -3.39 -6.97 10.77
N GLY A 65 -3.08 -5.95 11.55
CA GLY A 65 -2.70 -6.13 12.95
C GLY A 65 -3.89 -6.51 13.83
N ASP A 66 -3.60 -6.73 15.11
CA ASP A 66 -4.58 -7.28 16.07
C ASP A 66 -5.75 -6.35 16.41
N ALA A 67 -5.63 -5.05 16.09
CA ALA A 67 -6.66 -4.05 16.34
C ALA A 67 -7.48 -3.77 15.08
N MET A 68 -8.80 -3.64 15.25
CA MET A 68 -9.71 -3.22 14.18
C MET A 68 -9.32 -1.83 13.64
N PRO A 69 -9.46 -1.59 12.32
CA PRO A 69 -9.24 -0.27 11.75
C PRO A 69 -10.10 0.79 12.44
N THR A 70 -9.48 1.92 12.79
CA THR A 70 -10.18 3.05 13.42
C THR A 70 -10.55 4.09 12.37
N GLU A 71 -11.79 4.56 12.43
CA GLU A 71 -12.31 5.63 11.57
C GLU A 71 -12.41 6.96 12.32
N THR A 72 -11.95 8.04 11.69
CA THR A 72 -12.12 9.41 12.17
C THR A 72 -12.72 10.27 11.06
N ILE A 73 -13.83 10.94 11.35
CA ILE A 73 -14.53 11.82 10.41
C ILE A 73 -14.05 13.26 10.63
N LEU A 74 -13.53 13.87 9.58
CA LEU A 74 -13.00 15.25 9.56
C LEU A 74 -13.78 16.07 8.53
N GLY A 75 -14.92 16.61 8.94
CA GLY A 75 -15.87 17.28 8.06
C GLY A 75 -16.43 16.32 7.01
N VAL A 76 -16.06 16.51 5.74
CA VAL A 76 -16.46 15.64 4.62
C VAL A 76 -15.41 14.56 4.28
N ARG A 77 -14.33 14.48 5.07
CA ARG A 77 -13.22 13.57 4.83
C ARG A 77 -13.20 12.46 5.88
N PHE A 78 -12.70 11.30 5.48
CA PHE A 78 -12.59 10.10 6.29
C PHE A 78 -11.13 9.73 6.42
N GLN A 79 -10.67 9.55 7.65
CA GLN A 79 -9.35 9.01 7.94
C GLN A 79 -9.52 7.62 8.52
N ILE A 80 -8.91 6.63 7.87
CA ILE A 80 -8.84 5.26 8.36
C ILE A 80 -7.41 5.00 8.81
N SER A 81 -7.24 4.36 9.96
CA SER A 81 -5.93 3.99 10.50
C SER A 81 -5.95 2.55 10.99
N PHE A 82 -4.94 1.78 10.61
CA PHE A 82 -4.74 0.39 11.01
C PHE A 82 -3.25 0.07 10.96
N SER A 83 -2.82 -0.93 11.72
CA SER A 83 -1.49 -1.50 11.63
C SER A 83 -1.46 -2.70 10.68
N VAL A 84 -0.30 -3.00 10.13
CA VAL A 84 -0.06 -4.19 9.33
C VAL A 84 1.15 -4.95 9.87
N SER A 85 1.09 -6.28 9.80
CA SER A 85 2.23 -7.18 10.01
C SER A 85 2.72 -7.64 8.65
N VAL A 86 4.00 -7.45 8.36
CA VAL A 86 4.64 -7.94 7.14
C VAL A 86 5.07 -9.38 7.36
N MET A 87 4.66 -10.27 6.45
CA MET A 87 5.04 -11.68 6.50
C MET A 87 6.50 -11.84 6.05
N PRO A 88 7.25 -12.79 6.64
CA PRO A 88 8.65 -13.07 6.27
C PRO A 88 8.84 -13.50 4.82
#